data_AF-A0A534Q1J2-F1
#
_entry.id   AF-A0A534Q1J2-F1
#
_cell.length_a   1.000
_cell.length_b   1.000
_cell.length_c   1.000
_cell.angle_alpha   90.00
_cell.angle_beta   90.00
_cell.angle_gamma   90.00
#
_symmetry.space_group_name_H-M   'P 1'
#
loop_
_entity.id
_entity.type
_entity.pdbx_description
1 polymer ?
#
loop_
_entity_poly.entity_id
_entity_poly.type
_entity_poly.pdbx_seq_one_letter_code
_entity_poly.pdbx_strand_id
1 'polypeptide(L)'
;MKLQGRADWNFIYAALHSSSYTAMSPVLRWFTGNIGYHHVHHLNAHIPFYRLPEAMSAIRELRATQPIRLSPRDIYRCFRLKLWDPKKDRMVSFRGV
;
A
#
# COMPACT_ATOMS: atom_id res chain seq x y z
N MET A 1 -7.17 8.19 -4.00
CA MET A 1 -6.80 7.45 -5.22
C MET A 1 -7.49 8.11 -6.41
N LYS A 2 -6.76 8.55 -7.43
CA LYS A 2 -7.38 9.06 -8.67
C LYS A 2 -7.68 7.85 -9.55
N LEU A 3 -8.95 7.53 -9.73
CA LEU A 3 -9.36 6.47 -10.64
C LEU A 3 -9.23 6.98 -12.08
N GLN A 4 -8.48 6.25 -12.91
CA GLN A 4 -8.41 6.54 -14.34
C GLN A 4 -9.65 5.98 -15.04
N GLY A 5 -10.15 6.72 -16.04
CA GLY A 5 -11.19 6.21 -16.93
C GLY A 5 -10.67 5.02 -17.73
N ARG A 6 -11.60 4.22 -18.28
CA ARG A 6 -11.24 2.99 -19.03
C ARG A 6 -10.30 3.26 -20.21
N ALA A 7 -10.46 4.40 -20.88
CA ALA A 7 -9.62 4.80 -22.02
C ALA A 7 -8.19 5.19 -21.60
N ASP A 8 -8.02 5.71 -20.38
CA ASP A 8 -6.74 6.19 -19.86
C ASP A 8 -6.04 5.16 -18.94
N TRP A 9 -6.61 3.96 -18.82
CA TRP A 9 -6.10 2.95 -17.91
C TRP A 9 -4.72 2.46 -18.36
N ASN A 10 -3.77 2.45 -17.43
CA ASN A 10 -2.42 1.94 -17.65
C ASN A 10 -2.03 0.96 -16.54
N PHE A 11 -1.51 -0.22 -16.92
CA PHE A 11 -1.09 -1.26 -15.98
C PHE A 11 -0.06 -0.74 -14.96
N ILE A 12 0.96 -0.01 -15.42
CA ILE A 12 2.02 0.51 -14.54
C ILE A 12 1.43 1.48 -13.52
N TYR A 13 0.55 2.38 -13.97
CA TYR A 13 -0.14 3.32 -13.08
C TYR A 13 -1.01 2.58 -12.06
N ALA A 14 -1.80 1.62 -12.53
CA ALA A 14 -2.66 0.82 -11.67
C ALA A 14 -1.83 0.08 -10.60
N ALA A 15 -0.79 -0.66 -10.99
CA ALA A 15 0.04 -1.43 -10.08
C ALA A 15 0.73 -0.56 -9.00
N LEU A 16 1.20 0.63 -9.37
CA LEU A 16 1.90 1.54 -8.45
C LEU A 16 0.96 2.36 -7.56
N HIS A 17 -0.25 2.68 -8.01
CA HIS A 17 -1.16 3.60 -7.30
C HIS A 17 -2.41 2.95 -6.71
N SER A 18 -2.70 1.68 -7.00
CA SER A 18 -3.82 0.95 -6.37
C SER A 18 -3.49 0.39 -4.99
N SER A 19 -2.19 0.32 -4.64
CA SER A 19 -1.71 -0.29 -3.41
C SER A 19 -0.88 0.68 -2.58
N SER A 20 -0.89 0.49 -1.27
CA SER A 20 -0.11 1.31 -0.35
C SER A 20 1.36 0.90 -0.32
N TYR A 21 2.26 1.88 -0.25
CA TYR A 21 3.65 1.67 0.17
C TYR A 21 3.74 1.91 1.67
N THR A 22 4.03 0.88 2.47
CA THR A 22 4.11 1.02 3.94
C THR A 22 5.55 0.96 4.40
N ALA A 23 6.02 2.04 5.04
CA ALA A 23 7.33 2.06 5.68
C ALA A 23 7.29 1.28 7.01
N MET A 24 8.25 0.37 7.18
CA MET A 24 8.31 -0.55 8.31
C MET A 24 9.72 -0.58 8.89
N SER A 25 9.84 -0.83 10.20
CA SER A 25 11.12 -1.08 10.85
C SER A 25 11.74 -2.40 10.35
N PRO A 26 13.05 -2.62 10.49
CA PRO A 26 13.69 -3.87 10.08
C PRO A 26 13.03 -5.13 10.67
N VAL A 27 12.61 -5.07 11.94
CA VAL A 27 11.92 -6.17 12.63
C VAL A 27 10.59 -6.49 11.95
N LEU A 28 9.77 -5.46 11.67
CA LEU A 28 8.50 -5.65 10.99
C LEU A 28 8.71 -6.14 9.55
N ARG A 29 9.70 -5.62 8.84
CA ARG A 29 10.05 -6.09 7.48
C ARG A 29 10.40 -7.57 7.45
N TRP A 30 11.14 -8.05 8.45
CA TRP A 30 11.44 -9.48 8.60
C TRP A 30 10.16 -10.27 8.89
N PHE A 31 9.37 -9.85 9.88
CA PHE A 31 8.15 -10.55 10.31
C PHE A 31 7.10 -10.64 9.20
N THR A 32 6.91 -9.56 8.44
CA THR A 32 5.91 -9.49 7.37
C THR A 32 6.46 -9.84 5.99
N GLY A 33 7.70 -10.31 5.89
CA GLY A 33 8.34 -10.64 4.62
C GLY A 33 8.33 -9.49 3.61
N ASN A 34 8.71 -8.27 4.01
CA ASN A 34 8.79 -7.08 3.14
C ASN A 34 7.47 -6.71 2.41
N ILE A 35 6.29 -7.14 2.89
CA ILE A 35 5.00 -6.84 2.24
C ILE A 35 4.71 -5.33 2.05
N GLY A 36 5.39 -4.45 2.78
CA GLY A 36 5.26 -3.00 2.59
C GLY A 36 5.57 -2.53 1.16
N TYR A 37 6.36 -3.29 0.39
CA TYR A 37 6.66 -3.02 -1.02
C TYR A 37 5.65 -3.67 -2.00
N HIS A 38 4.42 -3.97 -1.55
CA HIS A 38 3.43 -4.71 -2.35
C HIS A 38 3.15 -4.08 -3.72
N HIS A 39 3.10 -2.76 -3.81
CA HIS A 39 2.92 -2.04 -5.08
C HIS A 39 4.00 -2.40 -6.13
N VAL A 40 5.26 -2.59 -5.72
CA VAL A 40 6.34 -3.07 -6.61
C VAL A 40 6.15 -4.56 -6.96
N HIS A 41 5.67 -5.37 -6.03
CA HIS A 41 5.36 -6.77 -6.30
C HIS A 41 4.20 -6.92 -7.31
N HIS A 42 3.16 -6.08 -7.26
CA HIS A 42 2.13 -6.07 -8.30
C HIS A 42 2.65 -5.61 -9.66
N LEU A 43 3.63 -4.69 -9.68
CA LEU A 43 4.27 -4.27 -10.93
C LEU A 43 5.05 -5.42 -11.58
N ASN A 44 5.77 -6.20 -10.77
CA ASN A 44 6.49 -7.39 -11.23
C ASN A 44 6.53 -8.47 -10.14
N ALA A 45 5.59 -9.42 -10.22
CA ALA A 45 5.45 -10.50 -9.25
C ALA A 45 6.59 -11.53 -9.28
N HIS A 46 7.44 -11.50 -10.32
CA HIS A 46 8.61 -12.39 -10.41
C HIS A 46 9.72 -11.96 -9.45
N ILE A 47 9.71 -10.71 -8.96
CA ILE A 47 10.66 -10.26 -7.94
C ILE A 47 10.21 -10.82 -6.59
N PRO A 48 11.00 -11.72 -5.97
CA PRO A 48 10.64 -12.25 -4.67
C PRO A 48 10.76 -11.17 -3.60
N PHE A 49 9.97 -11.31 -2.54
CA PHE A 49 9.84 -10.30 -1.49
C PHE A 49 11.17 -9.86 -0.85
N TYR A 50 12.14 -10.76 -0.73
CA TYR A 50 13.46 -10.44 -0.16
C TYR A 50 14.32 -9.53 -1.06
N ARG A 51 14.02 -9.43 -2.37
CA ARG A 51 14.70 -8.55 -3.33
C ARG A 51 13.95 -7.26 -3.65
N LEU A 52 12.67 -7.13 -3.25
CA LEU A 52 11.92 -5.88 -3.41
C LEU A 52 12.64 -4.64 -2.85
N PRO A 53 13.36 -4.71 -1.70
CA PRO A 53 14.13 -3.57 -1.20
C PRO A 53 15.25 -3.14 -2.15
N GLU A 54 15.89 -4.09 -2.83
CA GLU A 54 16.94 -3.84 -3.83
C GLU A 54 16.35 -3.16 -5.07
N ALA A 55 15.22 -3.67 -5.56
CA ALA A 55 14.52 -3.08 -6.70
C ALA A 55 14.08 -1.64 -6.40
N MET A 56 13.53 -1.41 -5.19
CA MET A 56 13.09 -0.09 -4.74
C MET A 56 14.25 0.90 -4.58
N SER A 57 15.44 0.44 -4.16
CA SER A 57 16.61 1.32 -4.01
C SER A 57 17.28 1.65 -5.35
N ALA A 58 17.31 0.68 -6.28
CA ALA A 58 17.94 0.80 -7.59
C ALA A 58 17.15 1.65 -8.59
N ILE A 59 15.81 1.62 -8.53
CA ILE A 59 14.95 2.30 -9.51
C ILE A 59 14.34 3.54 -8.87
N ARG A 60 14.71 4.73 -9.35
CA ARG A 60 14.30 6.01 -8.76
C ARG A 60 12.80 6.25 -8.91
N GLU A 61 12.22 5.84 -10.03
CA GLU A 61 10.83 6.02 -10.40
C GLU A 61 9.89 5.29 -9.42
N LEU A 62 10.32 4.15 -8.87
CA LEU A 62 9.53 3.41 -7.86
C LEU A 62 9.41 4.18 -6.54
N ARG A 63 10.35 5.08 -6.23
CA ARG A 63 10.35 5.90 -5.00
C ARG A 63 9.48 7.16 -5.11
N ALA A 64 8.82 7.41 -6.23
CA ALA A 64 7.93 8.54 -6.40
C ALA A 64 6.71 8.49 -5.45
N THR A 65 6.30 7.28 -5.04
CA THR A 65 5.20 7.10 -4.09
C THR A 65 5.67 7.35 -2.66
N GLN A 66 4.97 8.23 -1.94
CA GLN A 66 5.28 8.48 -0.53
C GLN A 66 4.89 7.28 0.35
N PRO A 67 5.77 6.84 1.26
CA PRO A 67 5.44 5.78 2.19
C PRO A 67 4.44 6.25 3.25
N ILE A 68 3.46 5.41 3.54
CA ILE A 68 2.58 5.51 4.69
C ILE A 68 3.30 4.91 5.89
N ARG A 69 3.20 5.59 7.04
CA ARG A 69 3.69 5.10 8.33
C ARG A 69 2.48 4.86 9.22
N LEU A 70 2.39 3.67 9.79
CA LEU A 70 1.32 3.30 10.72
C LEU A 70 1.93 3.12 12.10
N SER A 71 1.42 3.87 13.08
CA SER A 71 1.72 3.59 14.48
C SER A 71 0.98 2.32 14.94
N PRO A 72 1.40 1.66 16.02
CA PRO A 72 0.66 0.53 16.58
C PRO A 72 -0.80 0.85 16.89
N ARG A 73 -1.08 2.10 17.30
CA ARG A 73 -2.44 2.59 17.54
C ARG A 73 -3.27 2.65 16.25
N ASP A 74 -2.66 3.08 15.14
CA ASP A 74 -3.33 3.12 13.83
C ASP A 74 -3.66 1.72 13.35
N ILE A 75 -2.71 0.79 13.47
CA ILE A 75 -2.92 -0.63 13.14
C ILE A 75 -4.07 -1.20 13.96
N TYR A 76 -4.06 -0.98 15.28
CA TYR A 76 -5.15 -1.42 16.15
C TYR A 76 -6.50 -0.83 15.73
N ARG A 77 -6.53 0.47 15.38
CA ARG A 77 -7.73 1.14 14.91
C ARG A 77 -8.26 0.55 13.61
N CYS A 78 -7.38 0.17 12.67
CA CYS A 78 -7.77 -0.46 11.41
C CYS A 78 -8.60 -1.73 11.62
N PHE A 79 -8.31 -2.54 12.64
CA PHE A 79 -9.12 -3.73 12.95
C PHE A 79 -10.57 -3.43 13.33
N ARG A 80 -10.88 -2.20 13.75
CA ARG A 80 -12.23 -1.74 14.11
C ARG A 80 -13.00 -1.17 12.92
N LEU A 81 -12.31 -0.81 11.84
CA LEU A 81 -12.91 -0.26 10.63
C LEU A 81 -13.48 -1.41 9.78
N LYS A 82 -14.77 -1.34 9.43
CA LYS A 82 -15.53 -2.44 8.81
C LYS A 82 -16.37 -2.03 7.60
N LEU A 83 -16.87 -0.80 7.58
CA LEU A 83 -17.79 -0.31 6.56
C LEU A 83 -17.25 0.97 5.94
N TRP A 84 -17.53 1.19 4.65
CA TRP A 84 -17.30 2.49 4.01
C TRP A 84 -18.56 3.36 4.18
N ASP A 85 -18.39 4.58 4.70
CA ASP A 85 -19.48 5.58 4.80
C ASP A 85 -19.33 6.60 3.66
N PRO A 86 -20.20 6.59 2.63
CA PRO A 86 -20.12 7.51 1.49
C PRO A 86 -20.35 8.97 1.87
N LYS A 87 -21.11 9.25 2.94
CA LYS A 87 -21.37 10.64 3.38
C LYS A 87 -20.16 11.23 4.08
N LYS A 88 -19.40 10.40 4.80
CA LYS A 88 -18.18 10.81 5.53
C LYS A 88 -16.88 10.57 4.75
N ASP A 89 -16.96 9.97 3.56
CA ASP A 89 -15.84 9.60 2.69
C ASP A 89 -14.72 8.83 3.43
N ARG A 90 -15.11 7.89 4.29
CA ARG A 90 -14.15 7.15 5.12
C ARG A 90 -14.68 5.81 5.60
N MET A 91 -13.74 4.96 5.99
CA MET A 91 -14.08 3.73 6.72
C MET A 91 -14.57 4.06 8.16
N VAL A 92 -15.60 3.34 8.61
CA VAL A 92 -16.22 3.43 9.94
C VAL A 92 -16.38 2.05 10.57
N SER A 93 -16.61 2.00 11.89
CA SER A 93 -16.97 0.78 12.62
C SER A 93 -18.49 0.57 12.63
N PHE A 94 -18.97 -0.63 12.98
CA PHE A 94 -20.41 -0.89 13.13
C PHE A 94 -21.15 0.05 14.09
N ARG A 95 -20.46 0.60 15.10
CA ARG A 95 -21.06 1.58 16.05
C ARG A 95 -21.12 3.01 15.52
N GLY A 96 -20.42 3.29 14.41
CA GLY A 96 -20.28 4.63 13.83
C GLY A 96 -21.11 4.86 12.57
N VAL A 97 -21.98 3.89 12.25
CA VAL A 97 -23.06 4.00 11.28
C VAL A 97 -24.19 4.80 11.90
#